data_AF-A0A954SXV1-F1
#
_entry.id   AF-A0A954SXV1-F1
#
_cell.length_a   1.000
_cell.length_b   1.000
_cell.length_c   1.000
_cell.angle_alpha   90.00
_cell.angle_beta   90.00
_cell.angle_gamma   90.00
#
_symmetry.space_group_name_H-M   'P 1'
#
loop_
_entity.id
_entity.type
_entity.pdbx_description
1 polymer ?
#
loop_
_entity_poly.entity_id
_entity_poly.type
_entity_poly.pdbx_seq_one_letter_code
_entity_poly.pdbx_strand_id
1 'polypeptide(L)' 'GRQRITPYWRTLKAGGELNPKYPGGIKNLRARLTAEGHRVVKKGKRYVVADYEHVAMKPRVK' A
#
# COMPACT_ATOMS: atom_id res chain seq x y z
N GLY A 1 -15.65 -10.80 -18.10
CA GLY A 1 -15.16 -9.57 -17.45
C GLY A 1 -14.60 -9.91 -16.09
N ARG A 2 -13.30 -9.71 -15.85
CA ARG A 2 -12.72 -9.86 -14.50
C ARG A 2 -12.93 -8.55 -13.77
N GLN A 3 -13.83 -8.54 -12.78
CA GLN A 3 -13.87 -7.45 -11.80
C GLN A 3 -12.47 -7.35 -11.18
N ARG A 4 -11.71 -6.30 -11.51
CA ARG A 4 -10.48 -5.96 -10.80
C ARG A 4 -10.91 -5.43 -9.44
N ILE A 5 -11.19 -6.32 -8.51
CA ILE A 5 -11.37 -5.97 -7.11
C ILE A 5 -10.00 -5.51 -6.64
N THR A 6 -9.79 -4.20 -6.59
CA THR A 6 -8.54 -3.64 -6.06
C THR A 6 -8.50 -3.98 -4.57
N PRO A 7 -7.50 -4.73 -4.11
CA PRO A 7 -7.42 -5.10 -2.71
C PRO A 7 -7.24 -3.85 -1.84
N TYR A 8 -8.00 -3.76 -0.75
CA TYR A 8 -7.97 -2.59 0.13
C TYR A 8 -6.58 -2.28 0.71
N TRP A 9 -5.71 -3.28 0.83
CA TRP A 9 -4.33 -3.13 1.34
C TRP A 9 -3.36 -2.51 0.31
N ARG A 10 -3.75 -2.43 -0.97
CA ARG A 10 -3.02 -1.67 -2.00
C ARG A 10 -3.37 -0.18 -1.98
N THR A 11 -4.44 0.20 -1.28
CA THR A 11 -4.83 1.60 -1.11
C THR A 11 -4.00 2.21 0.02
N LEU A 12 -2.96 2.95 -0.36
CA LEU A 12 -2.14 3.73 0.57
C LEU A 12 -2.69 5.15 0.72
N LYS A 13 -2.35 5.81 1.83
CA LYS A 13 -2.57 7.25 2.01
C LYS A 13 -1.60 8.05 1.14
N ALA A 14 -1.86 9.35 1.04
CA ALA A 14 -0.93 10.30 0.42
C ALA A 14 0.49 10.12 0.98
N GLY A 15 1.48 9.99 0.09
CA GLY A 15 2.87 9.74 0.48
C GLY A 15 3.21 8.29 0.85
N GLY A 16 2.37 7.31 0.50
CA GLY A 16 2.67 5.88 0.65
C GLY A 16 2.39 5.31 2.05
N GLU A 17 1.70 6.07 2.91
CA GLU A 17 1.44 5.68 4.29
C GLU A 17 0.36 4.58 4.39
N LEU A 18 0.59 3.60 5.26
CA LEU A 18 -0.38 2.57 5.61
C LEU A 18 -1.50 3.17 6.46
N ASN A 19 -2.75 2.90 6.09
CA ASN A 19 -3.90 3.36 6.85
C ASN A 19 -4.22 2.38 8.00
N PRO A 20 -4.05 2.78 9.28
CA PRO A 20 -4.32 1.92 10.42
C PRO A 20 -5.81 1.60 10.61
N LYS A 21 -6.70 2.34 9.94
CA LYS A 21 -8.15 2.14 10.01
C LYS A 21 -8.64 0.91 9.25
N TYR A 22 -7.79 0.26 8.44
CA TYR A 22 -8.18 -0.94 7.72
C TYR A 22 -8.29 -2.18 8.62
N PRO A 23 -9.19 -3.13 8.28
CA PRO A 23 -9.34 -4.37 9.03
C PRO A 23 -8.01 -5.14 9.07
N GLY A 24 -7.64 -5.62 10.25
CA GLY A 24 -6.33 -6.25 10.51
C GLY A 24 -5.19 -5.27 10.81
N GLY A 25 -5.45 -3.96 10.69
CA GLY A 25 -4.51 -2.90 11.05
C GLY A 25 -3.20 -2.92 10.26
N ILE A 26 -2.22 -2.19 10.77
CA ILE A 26 -0.89 -2.06 10.15
C ILE A 26 -0.16 -3.39 10.02
N LYS A 27 -0.29 -4.27 11.03
CA LYS A 27 0.41 -5.57 11.04
C LYS A 27 0.01 -6.44 9.84
N ASN A 28 -1.29 -6.51 9.54
CA ASN A 28 -1.80 -7.27 8.42
C ASN A 28 -1.40 -6.66 7.08
N LEU A 29 -1.56 -5.32 6.93
CA LEU A 29 -1.10 -4.61 5.73
C LEU A 29 0.39 -4.86 5.48
N ARG A 30 1.23 -4.75 6.52
CA ARG A 30 2.67 -5.01 6.42
C ARG A 30 2.95 -6.45 5.98
N ALA A 31 2.31 -7.44 6.60
CA ALA A 31 2.50 -8.84 6.24
C ALA A 31 2.13 -9.11 4.76
N ARG A 32 0.99 -8.57 4.30
CA ARG A 32 0.55 -8.70 2.89
C ARG A 32 1.52 -8.03 1.92
N LEU A 33 1.93 -6.81 2.24
CA LEU A 33 2.86 -6.04 1.40
C LEU A 33 4.23 -6.72 1.35
N THR A 34 4.75 -7.18 2.47
CA THR A 34 6.00 -7.95 2.53
C THR A 34 5.89 -9.29 1.79
N ALA A 35 4.76 -10.00 1.90
CA ALA A 35 4.52 -11.23 1.13
C ALA A 35 4.45 -10.99 -0.38
N GLU A 36 4.02 -9.79 -0.79
CA GLU A 36 4.00 -9.33 -2.17
C GLU A 36 5.37 -8.78 -2.63
N GLY A 37 6.35 -8.68 -1.73
CA GLY A 37 7.71 -8.20 -2.00
C GLY A 37 7.92 -6.70 -1.80
N HIS A 38 6.92 -5.97 -1.28
CA HIS A 38 7.04 -4.54 -0.98
C HIS A 38 7.78 -4.30 0.34
N ARG A 39 8.67 -3.30 0.33
CA ARG A 39 9.40 -2.90 1.53
C ARG A 39 8.60 -1.88 2.33
N VAL A 40 8.22 -2.23 3.56
CA VAL A 40 7.53 -1.31 4.48
C VAL A 40 8.52 -0.72 5.48
N VAL A 41 8.64 0.60 5.49
CA VAL A 41 9.49 1.38 6.38
C VAL A 41 8.66 2.07 7.46
N LYS A 42 9.22 2.23 8.66
CA LYS A 42 8.57 2.94 9.76
C LYS A 42 9.08 4.38 9.80
N LYS A 43 8.17 5.35 9.69
CA LYS A 43 8.44 6.79 9.77
C LYS A 43 7.75 7.36 11.01
N GLY A 44 8.48 7.39 12.13
CA GLY A 44 7.94 7.80 13.42
C GLY A 44 6.84 6.85 13.92
N LYS A 45 5.63 7.37 14.11
CA LYS A 45 4.44 6.58 14.50
C LYS A 45 3.70 5.94 13.32
N ARG A 46 4.11 6.26 12.08
CA ARG A 46 3.45 5.80 10.85
C ARG A 46 4.31 4.77 10.12
N TYR A 47 3.68 3.98 9.26
CA TYR A 47 4.36 3.03 8.39
C TYR A 47 4.09 3.41 6.95
N VAL A 48 5.11 3.32 6.11
CA VAL A 48 5.10 3.80 4.74
C VAL A 48 5.68 2.69 3.86
N VAL A 49 5.14 2.49 2.67
CA VAL A 49 5.75 1.57 1.69
C VAL A 49 6.85 2.34 0.98
N ALA A 50 8.09 1.87 0.98
CA ALA A 50 9.21 2.55 0.31
C ALA A 50 9.02 2.56 -1.21
N ASP A 51 8.52 1.46 -1.78
CA ASP A 51 8.31 1.28 -3.21
C ASP A 51 6.97 1.87 -3.72
N TYR A 52 6.30 2.71 -2.94
CA TYR A 52 4.96 3.24 -3.30
C TYR A 52 4.97 4.12 -4.57
N GLU A 53 6.08 4.80 -4.85
CA GLU A 53 6.21 5.70 -6.01
C GLU A 53 6.25 4.95 -7.35
N HIS A 54 6.67 3.68 -7.35
CA HIS A 54 6.72 2.86 -8.56
C HIS A 54 5.36 2.27 -8.96
N VAL A 55 4.39 2.27 -8.04
CA VAL A 55 3.08 1.64 -8.23
C VAL A 55 1.92 2.63 -8.30
N ALA A 56 2.19 3.93 -8.12
CA ALA A 56 1.26 4.95 -8.55
C ALA A 56 1.18 4.89 -10.07
N MET A 57 0.14 4.23 -10.55
CA MET A 57 -0.34 4.28 -11.92
C MET A 57 -0.38 5.74 -12.36
N LYS A 58 0.70 6.21 -12.99
CA LYS A 58 0.63 7.38 -13.85
C LYS A 58 -0.47 7.02 -14.84
N PRO A 59 -1.60 7.76 -14.93
CA PRO A 59 -2.38 7.65 -16.14
C PRO A 59 -1.37 7.87 -17.26
N ARG A 60 -1.20 6.88 -18.14
CA ARG A 60 -0.44 7.09 -19.37
C ARG A 60 -1.22 8.17 -20.12
N VAL A 61 -0.89 9.42 -19.86
CA VAL A 61 -1.38 10.55 -20.63
C VAL A 61 -0.76 10.33 -22.00
N LYS A 62 -1.63 10.07 -22.97
CA LYS A 62 -1.28 9.93 -24.38
C LYS A 62 -0.95 11.30 -24.95
#